data_AF-A6E9N8-F1
#
_entry.id   AF-A6E9N8-F1
#
_cell.length_a   1.000
_cell.length_b   1.000
_cell.length_c   1.000
_cell.angle_alpha   90.00
_cell.angle_beta   90.00
_cell.angle_gamma   90.00
#
_symmetry.space_group_name_H-M   'P 1'
#
loop_
_entity.id
_entity.type
_entity.pdbx_description
1 polymer ?
#
loop_
_entity_poly.entity_id
_entity_poly.type
_entity_poly.pdbx_seq_one_letter_code
_entity_poly.pdbx_strand_id
1 'polypeptide(L)'
;MYVRLSKIMTKEYFKKILNEALVQVQYEIEANPEIKLNESIYMQLMDIKKRVVEQQIVCSDEEAYKTYSLGVLAIRNFVGEDGNDYPKKLSDIAWGISYYPLMV
;
A
#
# COMPACT_ATOMS: atom_id res chain seq x y z
N MET A 1 16.70 3.33 -1.62
CA MET A 1 16.38 2.99 -0.23
C MET A 1 15.06 3.65 0.13
N TYR A 2 14.12 2.89 0.65
CA TYR A 2 12.81 3.39 1.05
C TYR A 2 12.88 4.27 2.31
N VAL A 3 12.03 5.30 2.39
CA VAL A 3 11.87 6.14 3.57
C VAL A 3 10.44 5.96 4.08
N ARG A 4 10.26 5.85 5.40
CA ARG A 4 8.92 5.70 5.97
C ARG A 4 8.05 6.91 5.64
N LEU A 5 6.79 6.68 5.25
CA LEU A 5 5.81 7.72 4.97
C LEU A 5 5.67 8.69 6.15
N SER A 6 5.71 8.18 7.39
CA SER A 6 5.69 9.01 8.60
C SER A 6 6.82 10.02 8.72
N LYS A 7 7.89 9.91 7.90
CA LYS A 7 8.97 10.89 7.80
C LYS A 7 8.78 11.89 6.66
N ILE A 8 7.97 11.57 5.65
CA ILE A 8 7.68 12.40 4.48
C ILE A 8 6.17 12.36 4.20
N MET A 9 5.38 12.99 5.07
CA MET A 9 3.92 12.98 5.01
C MET A 9 3.36 13.94 3.96
N THR A 10 3.66 13.69 2.69
CA THR A 10 3.11 14.45 1.55
C THR A 10 2.26 13.57 0.66
N LYS A 11 1.25 14.17 0.01
CA LYS A 11 0.42 13.44 -0.96
C LYS A 11 1.25 12.92 -2.12
N GLU A 12 2.26 13.69 -2.54
CA GLU A 12 3.20 13.27 -3.60
C GLU A 12 3.97 12.01 -3.19
N TYR A 13 4.50 11.96 -1.97
CA TYR A 13 5.25 10.81 -1.50
C TYR A 13 4.35 9.57 -1.34
N PHE A 14 3.13 9.75 -0.82
CA PHE A 14 2.14 8.67 -0.78
C PHE A 14 1.85 8.10 -2.17
N LYS A 15 1.59 8.96 -3.17
CA LYS A 15 1.35 8.54 -4.56
C LYS A 15 2.56 7.81 -5.14
N LYS A 16 3.77 8.28 -4.84
CA LYS A 16 5.01 7.64 -5.28
C LYS A 16 5.12 6.20 -4.75
N ILE A 17 5.01 6.00 -3.44
CA ILE A 17 5.17 4.67 -2.83
C ILE A 17 4.03 3.72 -3.25
N LEU A 18 2.82 4.26 -3.48
CA LEU A 18 1.68 3.51 -4.01
C LEU A 18 1.94 3.02 -5.44
N ASN A 19 2.44 3.90 -6.33
CA ASN A 19 2.78 3.51 -7.69
C ASN A 19 3.96 2.52 -7.74
N GLU A 20 4.99 2.70 -6.90
CA GLU A 20 6.07 1.72 -6.76
C GLU A 20 5.55 0.35 -6.31
N ALA A 21 4.61 0.32 -5.36
CA ALA A 21 4.00 -0.93 -4.89
C ALA A 21 3.14 -1.61 -5.97
N LEU A 22 2.44 -0.82 -6.80
CA LEU A 22 1.67 -1.31 -7.95
C LEU A 22 2.56 -1.94 -9.01
N VAL A 23 3.68 -1.29 -9.37
CA VAL A 23 4.65 -1.86 -10.32
C VAL A 23 5.24 -3.15 -9.77
N GLN A 24 5.61 -3.17 -8.49
CA GLN A 24 6.18 -4.35 -7.86
C GLN A 24 5.19 -5.52 -7.84
N VAL A 25 3.93 -5.31 -7.44
CA VAL A 25 2.95 -6.41 -7.40
C VAL A 25 2.60 -6.93 -8.80
N GLN A 26 2.60 -6.07 -9.83
CA GLN A 26 2.41 -6.51 -11.21
C GLN A 26 3.52 -7.45 -11.66
N TYR A 27 4.77 -7.11 -11.36
CA TYR A 27 5.90 -8.01 -11.61
C TYR A 27 5.74 -9.36 -10.89
N GLU A 28 5.31 -9.36 -9.63
CA GLU A 28 5.09 -10.59 -8.87
C GLU A 28 3.92 -11.44 -9.42
N ILE A 29 2.87 -10.81 -9.96
CA ILE A 29 1.77 -11.51 -10.65
C ILE A 29 2.29 -12.16 -11.95
N GLU A 30 3.10 -11.44 -12.73
CA GLU A 30 3.65 -11.97 -13.97
C GLU A 30 4.64 -13.11 -13.72
N ALA A 31 5.45 -13.01 -12.67
CA ALA A 31 6.43 -14.02 -12.30
C ALA A 31 5.78 -15.26 -11.66
N ASN A 32 4.73 -15.07 -10.84
CA ASN A 32 4.09 -16.13 -10.05
C ASN A 32 2.54 -16.02 -10.10
N PRO A 33 1.91 -16.26 -11.26
CA PRO A 33 0.47 -16.02 -11.47
C PRO A 33 -0.45 -16.91 -10.62
N GLU A 34 0.05 -18.02 -10.09
CA GLU A 34 -0.67 -18.91 -9.19
C GLU A 34 -0.82 -18.34 -7.77
N ILE A 35 0.00 -17.36 -7.39
CA ILE A 35 -0.02 -16.75 -6.06
C ILE A 35 -1.15 -15.72 -5.98
N LYS A 36 -2.33 -16.19 -5.56
CA LYS A 36 -3.54 -15.37 -5.39
C LYS A 36 -3.41 -14.21 -4.41
N LEU A 37 -2.42 -14.26 -3.52
CA LEU A 37 -2.08 -13.14 -2.65
C LEU A 37 -1.73 -11.88 -3.45
N ASN A 38 -0.98 -12.02 -4.55
CA ASN A 38 -0.52 -10.88 -5.36
C ASN A 38 -1.69 -10.19 -6.08
N GLU A 39 -2.64 -10.98 -6.60
CA GLU A 39 -3.90 -10.45 -7.15
C GLU A 39 -4.69 -9.67 -6.09
N SER A 40 -4.80 -10.19 -4.87
CA SER A 40 -5.50 -9.51 -3.77
C SER A 40 -4.83 -8.19 -3.39
N ILE A 41 -3.49 -8.16 -3.29
CA ILE A 41 -2.74 -6.94 -3.00
C ILE A 41 -2.92 -5.92 -4.13
N TYR A 42 -2.82 -6.34 -5.39
CA TYR A 42 -3.00 -5.46 -6.55
C TYR A 42 -4.38 -4.80 -6.56
N MET A 43 -5.44 -5.58 -6.36
CA MET A 43 -6.81 -5.04 -6.35
C MET A 43 -7.02 -4.00 -5.23
N GLN A 44 -6.44 -4.24 -4.05
CA GLN A 44 -6.50 -3.27 -2.95
C GLN A 44 -5.72 -1.98 -3.26
N LEU A 45 -4.50 -2.09 -3.81
CA LEU A 45 -3.70 -0.93 -4.20
C LEU A 45 -4.40 -0.10 -5.29
N MET A 46 -5.05 -0.76 -6.26
CA MET A 46 -5.84 -0.09 -7.30
C MET A 46 -7.07 0.62 -6.73
N ASP A 47 -7.78 0.00 -5.79
CA ASP A 47 -8.93 0.64 -5.13
C ASP A 47 -8.49 1.86 -4.30
N ILE A 48 -7.37 1.77 -3.57
CA ILE A 48 -6.78 2.89 -2.83
C ILE A 48 -6.41 4.03 -3.78
N LYS A 49 -5.75 3.73 -4.91
CA LYS A 49 -5.42 4.74 -5.93
C LYS A 49 -6.68 5.44 -6.44
N LYS A 50 -7.73 4.69 -6.75
CA LYS A 50 -8.97 5.27 -7.25
C LYS A 50 -9.71 6.08 -6.18
N ARG A 51 -9.99 5.48 -5.03
CA ARG A 51 -10.86 6.09 -4.00
C ARG A 51 -10.14 7.18 -3.21
N VAL A 52 -8.95 6.90 -2.71
CA VAL A 52 -8.24 7.81 -1.81
C VAL A 52 -7.49 8.87 -2.62
N VAL A 53 -6.78 8.47 -3.68
CA VAL A 53 -5.92 9.39 -4.43
C VAL A 53 -6.68 10.18 -5.50
N GLU A 54 -7.43 9.51 -6.38
CA GLU A 54 -8.09 10.17 -7.51
C GLU A 54 -9.41 10.84 -7.08
N GLN A 55 -10.22 10.15 -6.29
CA GLN A 55 -11.52 10.65 -5.82
C GLN A 55 -11.43 11.45 -4.52
N GLN A 56 -10.27 11.46 -3.84
CA GLN A 56 -10.06 12.17 -2.56
C GLN A 56 -11.08 11.78 -1.49
N ILE A 57 -11.56 10.53 -1.49
CA ILE A 57 -12.47 10.02 -0.47
C ILE A 57 -11.71 9.94 0.86
N VAL A 58 -12.25 10.61 1.87
CA VAL A 58 -11.76 10.54 3.25
C VAL A 58 -12.23 9.22 3.85
N CYS A 59 -11.28 8.45 4.38
CA CYS A 59 -11.53 7.22 5.12
C CYS A 59 -11.05 7.42 6.56
N SER A 60 -11.84 7.05 7.55
CA SER A 60 -11.36 6.91 8.93
C SER A 60 -10.38 5.73 9.06
N ASP A 61 -9.61 5.70 10.15
CA ASP A 61 -8.75 4.54 10.49
C ASP A 61 -9.56 3.23 10.52
N GLU A 62 -10.76 3.26 11.10
CA GLU A 62 -11.63 2.10 11.23
C GLU A 62 -12.14 1.61 9.87
N GLU A 63 -12.56 2.52 8.99
CA GLU A 63 -12.99 2.16 7.63
C GLU A 63 -11.83 1.62 6.80
N ALA A 64 -10.66 2.25 6.89
CA ALA A 64 -9.47 1.79 6.19
C ALA A 64 -9.08 0.37 6.63
N TYR A 65 -9.06 0.12 7.94
CA TYR A 65 -8.74 -1.20 8.50
C TYR A 65 -9.77 -2.29 8.14
N LYS A 66 -11.06 -1.96 8.14
CA LYS A 66 -12.12 -2.90 7.74
C LYS A 66 -12.12 -3.20 6.24
N THR A 67 -11.75 -2.22 5.42
CA THR A 67 -11.81 -2.34 3.96
C THR A 67 -10.56 -3.03 3.40
N TYR A 68 -9.39 -2.69 3.92
CA TYR A 68 -8.12 -3.12 3.36
C TYR A 68 -7.35 -4.01 4.34
N SER A 69 -7.06 -5.23 3.91
CA SER A 69 -6.23 -6.18 4.67
C SER A 69 -4.73 -5.97 4.41
N LEU A 70 -4.34 -4.96 3.62
CA LEU A 70 -2.99 -4.72 3.11
C LEU A 70 -1.90 -4.78 4.21
N GLY A 71 -2.13 -4.11 5.35
CA GLY A 71 -1.19 -4.12 6.48
C GLY A 71 -1.05 -5.49 7.14
N VAL A 72 -2.16 -6.24 7.25
CA VAL A 72 -2.14 -7.61 7.79
C VAL A 72 -1.43 -8.56 6.83
N LEU A 73 -1.66 -8.41 5.52
CA LEU A 73 -0.99 -9.21 4.49
C LEU A 73 0.52 -8.95 4.48
N ALA A 74 0.94 -7.68 4.59
CA ALA A 74 2.34 -7.30 4.67
C ALA A 74 3.06 -7.95 5.86
N ILE A 75 2.41 -7.96 7.04
CA ILE A 75 2.99 -8.58 8.23
C ILE A 75 3.02 -10.10 8.09
N ARG A 76 1.95 -10.75 7.64
CA ARG A 76 1.87 -12.23 7.69
C ARG A 76 2.69 -12.95 6.62
N ASN A 77 2.87 -12.34 5.46
CA ASN A 77 3.41 -13.05 4.29
C ASN A 77 4.86 -12.70 3.96
N PHE A 78 5.41 -11.64 4.58
CA PHE A 78 6.75 -11.15 4.26
C PHE A 78 7.66 -11.03 5.51
N VAL A 79 7.36 -11.76 6.58
CA VAL A 79 8.24 -11.84 7.77
C VAL A 79 9.56 -12.50 7.36
N GLY A 80 10.68 -11.84 7.65
CA GLY A 80 12.03 -12.40 7.45
C GLY A 80 12.67 -12.09 6.10
N GLU A 81 12.02 -11.29 5.24
CA GLU A 81 12.64 -10.79 4.01
C GLU A 81 13.55 -9.59 4.29
N ASP A 82 14.71 -9.86 4.89
CA ASP A 82 15.72 -8.84 5.17
C ASP A 82 16.19 -8.17 3.87
N GLY A 83 16.10 -6.85 3.83
CA GLY A 83 16.44 -6.03 2.66
C GLY A 83 15.27 -5.74 1.70
N ASN A 84 14.10 -6.38 1.87
CA ASN A 84 12.93 -6.03 1.08
C ASN A 84 12.18 -4.84 1.71
N ASP A 85 12.11 -3.73 0.97
CA ASP A 85 11.37 -2.54 1.40
C ASP A 85 9.87 -2.61 1.08
N TYR A 86 9.42 -3.62 0.33
CA TYR A 86 8.02 -3.77 -0.09
C TYR A 86 7.03 -3.93 1.08
N PRO A 87 7.28 -4.77 2.10
CA PRO A 87 6.34 -4.90 3.23
C PRO A 87 6.20 -3.59 4.00
N LYS A 88 7.27 -2.80 4.05
CA LYS A 88 7.26 -1.46 4.65
C LYS A 88 6.40 -0.50 3.83
N LYS A 89 6.50 -0.52 2.49
CA LYS A 89 5.63 0.27 1.60
C LYS A 89 4.16 -0.08 1.80
N LEU A 90 3.82 -1.37 1.78
CA LEU A 90 2.44 -1.83 1.98
C LEU A 90 1.89 -1.38 3.35
N SER A 91 2.69 -1.52 4.41
CA SER A 91 2.30 -1.07 5.75
C SER A 91 2.05 0.44 5.81
N ASP A 92 2.92 1.24 5.20
CA ASP A 92 2.79 2.70 5.19
C ASP A 92 1.67 3.18 4.25
N ILE A 93 1.37 2.46 3.16
CA ILE A 93 0.18 2.72 2.33
C ILE A 93 -1.08 2.43 3.16
N ALA A 94 -1.15 1.28 3.83
CA ALA A 94 -2.29 0.89 4.65
C ALA A 94 -2.56 1.92 5.77
N TRP A 95 -1.49 2.37 6.44
CA TRP A 95 -1.58 3.42 7.44
C TRP A 95 -1.93 4.78 6.82
N GLY A 96 -1.31 5.13 5.68
CA GLY A 96 -1.46 6.44 5.06
C GLY A 96 -2.85 6.74 4.50
N ILE A 97 -3.73 5.74 4.33
CA ILE A 97 -5.11 5.94 3.81
C ILE A 97 -5.87 6.97 4.65
N SER A 98 -5.88 6.82 5.96
CA SER A 98 -6.63 7.70 6.87
C SER A 98 -5.97 9.05 7.09
N TYR A 99 -4.65 9.12 6.91
CA TYR A 99 -3.88 10.36 7.04
C TYR A 99 -3.79 11.14 5.73
N TYR A 100 -4.16 10.56 4.59
CA TYR A 100 -4.04 11.19 3.27
C TYR A 100 -4.67 12.60 3.18
N PRO A 101 -5.84 12.87 3.80
CA PRO A 101 -6.41 14.22 3.81
C PRO A 101 -5.57 15.26 4.58
N LEU A 102 -4.76 14.80 5.54
CA LEU A 102 -3.90 15.62 6.40
C LEU A 102 -2.49 15.82 5.81
N MET A 103 -2.15 15.09 4.74
CA MET A 103 -0.85 15.20 4.09
C MET A 103 -0.75 16.51 3.30
N VAL A 104 0.46 17.09 3.35
CA VAL A 104 0.82 18.34 2.67
C VAL A 104 0.96 18.12 1.16
#